data_AF-A0A3D4TJF6-F1
#
_entry.id   AF-A0A3D4TJF6-F1
#
_cell.length_a   1.000
_cell.length_b   1.000
_cell.length_c   1.000
_cell.angle_alpha   90.00
_cell.angle_beta   90.00
_cell.angle_gamma   90.00
#
_symmetry.space_group_name_H-M   'P 1'
#
loop_
_entity.id
_entity.type
_entity.pdbx_description
1 polymer ?
#
loop_
_entity_poly.entity_id
_entity_poly.type
_entity_poly.pdbx_seq_one_letter_code
_entity_poly.pdbx_strand_id
1 'polypeptide(L)'
;MRLFTRVLPLMLLASLLSGCGYNAIQQKDEAVKASWSEVINQYKRRADLVPNLVQTVKGFASQEERVLTEVTNARSRVGQINVNADDEASLKQFQQAQGELGSALSRLLVVTENYPQLKSDQNFRDLQAQLEGTEN
;
A
#
# COMPACT_ATOMS: atom_id res chain seq x y z
N MET A 1 25.31 58.58 5.05
CA MET A 1 26.16 57.38 5.28
C MET A 1 25.82 56.60 6.55
N ARG A 2 25.56 57.23 7.72
CA ARG A 2 25.30 56.52 9.00
C ARG A 2 24.01 55.69 9.07
N LEU A 3 23.01 56.01 8.25
CA LEU A 3 21.75 55.26 8.18
C LEU A 3 21.93 53.94 7.40
N PHE A 4 22.67 53.99 6.29
CA PHE A 4 22.94 52.85 5.42
C PHE A 4 23.74 51.75 6.15
N THR A 5 24.72 52.15 6.96
CA THR A 5 25.50 51.21 7.79
C THR A 5 24.70 50.55 8.91
N ARG A 6 23.56 51.13 9.32
CA ARG A 6 22.67 50.54 10.34
C ARG A 6 21.60 49.61 9.74
N VAL A 7 21.13 49.90 8.53
CA VAL A 7 20.07 49.11 7.86
C VAL A 7 20.63 47.84 7.21
N LEU A 8 21.87 47.89 6.70
CA LEU A 8 22.52 46.75 6.04
C LEU A 8 22.60 45.47 6.91
N PRO A 9 23.04 45.50 8.19
CA PRO A 9 23.04 44.30 9.02
C PRO A 9 21.63 43.78 9.34
N LEU A 10 20.64 44.67 9.46
CA LEU A 10 19.25 44.29 9.72
C LEU A 10 18.64 43.55 8.52
N MET A 11 18.97 43.99 7.31
CA MET A 11 18.53 43.36 6.06
C MET A 11 19.19 42.00 5.85
N LEU A 12 20.48 41.88 6.21
CA LEU A 12 21.22 40.62 6.18
C LEU A 12 20.64 39.61 7.19
N LEU A 13 20.32 40.08 8.40
CA LEU A 13 19.71 39.24 9.44
C LEU A 13 18.30 38.78 9.03
N ALA A 14 17.49 39.66 8.44
CA ALA A 14 16.17 39.32 7.92
C ALA A 14 16.26 38.25 6.81
N SER A 15 17.26 38.33 5.92
CA SER A 15 17.47 37.33 4.86
C SER A 15 17.86 35.95 5.39
N LEU A 16 18.54 35.88 6.54
CA LEU A 16 18.93 34.63 7.20
C LEU A 16 17.75 33.93 7.89
N LEU A 17 16.70 34.66 8.30
CA LEU A 17 15.52 34.09 8.95
C LEU A 17 14.49 33.50 7.97
N SER A 18 14.47 33.96 6.71
CA SER A 18 13.44 33.57 5.72
C SER A 18 13.57 32.14 5.17
N GLY A 19 14.70 31.46 5.39
CA GLY A 19 15.05 30.22 4.68
C GLY A 19 14.89 28.90 5.43
N CYS A 20 14.83 28.92 6.77
CA CYS A 20 15.05 27.69 7.56
C CYS A 20 13.80 26.84 7.87
N GLY A 21 12.59 27.35 7.64
CA GLY A 21 11.34 26.65 8.00
C GLY A 21 10.55 26.08 6.83
N TYR A 22 10.36 26.86 5.77
CA TYR A 22 9.48 26.51 4.65
C TYR A 22 9.98 25.29 3.86
N ASN A 23 11.28 25.26 3.55
CA ASN A 23 11.90 24.14 2.84
C ASN A 23 11.85 22.85 3.66
N ALA A 24 11.94 22.94 4.99
CA ALA A 24 11.85 21.76 5.85
C ALA A 24 10.44 21.17 5.85
N ILE A 25 9.40 22.00 5.93
CA ILE A 25 8.01 21.55 5.88
C ILE A 25 7.70 20.91 4.52
N GLN A 26 8.07 21.56 3.41
CA GLN A 26 7.88 20.99 2.08
C GLN A 26 8.62 19.66 1.92
N GLN A 27 9.87 19.57 2.38
CA GLN A 27 10.64 18.33 2.30
C GLN A 27 9.99 17.18 3.10
N LYS A 28 9.40 17.49 4.26
CA LYS A 28 8.67 16.49 5.05
C LYS A 28 7.36 16.06 4.38
N ASP A 29 6.63 17.00 3.79
CA ASP A 29 5.41 16.71 3.03
C ASP A 29 5.67 15.77 1.85
N GLU A 30 6.68 16.08 1.03
CA GLU A 30 7.08 15.22 -0.09
C GLU A 30 7.56 13.83 0.39
N ALA A 31 8.26 13.76 1.53
CA ALA A 31 8.68 12.48 2.10
C ALA A 31 7.48 11.62 2.55
N VAL A 32 6.43 12.23 3.10
CA VAL A 32 5.18 11.54 3.46
C VAL A 32 4.47 11.03 2.20
N LYS A 33 4.34 11.85 1.16
CA LYS A 33 3.75 11.45 -0.14
C LYS A 33 4.50 10.31 -0.81
N ALA A 34 5.83 10.36 -0.78
CA ALA A 34 6.67 9.30 -1.30
C ALA A 34 6.47 7.99 -0.52
N SER A 35 6.39 8.06 0.81
CA SER A 35 6.14 6.91 1.68
C SER A 35 4.75 6.29 1.41
N TRP A 36 3.72 7.13 1.23
CA TRP A 36 2.39 6.65 0.87
C TRP A 36 2.36 5.97 -0.50
N SER A 37 3.07 6.54 -1.47
CA SER A 37 3.16 5.96 -2.81
C SER A 37 3.81 4.58 -2.78
N GLU A 38 4.84 4.39 -1.95
CA GLU A 38 5.47 3.08 -1.73
C GLU A 38 4.48 2.06 -1.14
N VAL A 39 3.78 2.45 -0.07
CA VAL A 39 2.75 1.60 0.57
C VAL A 39 1.65 1.21 -0.43
N ILE A 40 1.16 2.16 -1.22
CA ILE A 40 0.14 1.91 -2.24
C ILE A 40 0.65 0.94 -3.30
N ASN A 41 1.90 1.04 -3.71
CA ASN A 41 2.51 0.15 -4.69
C ASN A 41 2.61 -1.29 -4.17
N GLN A 42 3.01 -1.48 -2.91
CA GLN A 42 3.07 -2.81 -2.30
C GLN A 42 1.67 -3.47 -2.25
N TYR A 43 0.66 -2.72 -1.82
CA TYR A 43 -0.71 -3.21 -1.80
C TYR A 43 -1.29 -3.49 -3.20
N LYS A 44 -0.91 -2.72 -4.22
CA LYS A 44 -1.26 -3.01 -5.62
C LYS A 44 -0.63 -4.31 -6.09
N ARG A 45 0.67 -4.51 -5.82
CA ARG A 45 1.38 -5.74 -6.16
C ARG A 45 0.73 -6.96 -5.50
N ARG A 46 0.36 -6.86 -4.23
CA ARG A 46 -0.43 -7.88 -3.53
C ARG A 46 -1.71 -8.23 -4.29
N ALA A 47 -2.51 -7.22 -4.64
CA ALA A 47 -3.77 -7.40 -5.36
C ALA A 47 -3.60 -7.95 -6.79
N ASP A 48 -2.45 -7.72 -7.42
CA ASP A 48 -2.11 -8.24 -8.75
C ASP A 48 -1.67 -9.71 -8.74
N LEU A 49 -1.21 -10.22 -7.59
CA LEU A 49 -0.87 -11.64 -7.42
C LEU A 49 -2.11 -12.51 -7.13
N VAL A 50 -3.19 -11.93 -6.60
CA VAL A 50 -4.42 -12.65 -6.22
C VAL A 50 -5.04 -13.46 -7.37
N PRO A 51 -5.14 -12.97 -8.63
CA PRO A 51 -5.68 -13.79 -9.72
C PRO A 51 -4.89 -15.07 -9.96
N ASN A 52 -3.56 -15.01 -9.89
CA ASN A 52 -2.70 -16.18 -10.02
C ASN A 52 -2.91 -17.15 -8.85
N LEU A 53 -3.01 -16.62 -7.62
CA LEU A 53 -3.33 -17.42 -6.44
C LEU A 53 -4.68 -18.14 -6.59
N VAL A 54 -5.73 -17.41 -6.97
CA VAL A 54 -7.07 -17.96 -7.18
C VAL A 54 -7.05 -19.04 -8.25
N GLN A 55 -6.33 -18.85 -9.35
CA GLN A 55 -6.22 -19.84 -10.41
C GLN A 55 -5.50 -21.11 -9.95
N THR A 56 -4.41 -20.98 -9.18
CA THR A 56 -3.69 -22.11 -8.59
C THR A 56 -4.58 -22.88 -7.63
N VAL A 57 -5.23 -22.20 -6.67
CA VAL A 57 -6.13 -22.85 -5.71
C VAL A 57 -7.30 -23.53 -6.41
N LYS A 58 -7.90 -22.90 -7.43
CA LYS A 58 -9.00 -23.47 -8.21
C LYS A 58 -8.63 -24.79 -8.90
N GLY A 59 -7.36 -24.99 -9.25
CA GLY A 59 -6.87 -26.24 -9.82
C GLY A 59 -6.97 -27.45 -8.87
N PHE A 60 -6.92 -27.21 -7.56
CA PHE A 60 -6.95 -28.26 -6.53
C PHE A 60 -8.26 -28.29 -5.73
N ALA A 61 -8.86 -27.12 -5.52
CA ALA A 61 -10.00 -26.89 -4.63
C ALA A 61 -11.14 -26.17 -5.37
N SER A 62 -11.51 -26.65 -6.56
CA SER A 62 -12.57 -26.05 -7.38
C SER A 62 -13.93 -25.98 -6.69
N GLN A 63 -14.18 -26.85 -5.71
CA GLN A 63 -15.41 -26.93 -4.91
C GLN A 63 -15.55 -25.76 -3.93
N GLU A 64 -14.45 -25.04 -3.64
CA GLU A 64 -14.40 -23.91 -2.71
C GLU A 64 -14.84 -22.59 -3.38
N GLU A 65 -15.87 -22.66 -4.23
CA GLU A 65 -16.34 -21.54 -5.05
C GLU A 65 -16.65 -20.30 -4.24
N ARG A 66 -17.35 -20.47 -3.11
CA ARG A 66 -17.71 -19.35 -2.22
C ARG A 66 -16.48 -18.57 -1.78
N VAL A 67 -15.41 -19.28 -1.38
CA VAL A 67 -14.19 -18.66 -0.87
C VAL A 67 -13.41 -17.99 -2.00
N LEU A 68 -13.30 -18.64 -3.15
CA LEU A 68 -12.65 -18.07 -4.34
C LEU A 68 -13.39 -16.81 -4.84
N THR A 69 -14.73 -16.81 -4.82
CA THR A 69 -15.54 -15.65 -5.15
C THR A 69 -15.37 -14.52 -4.14
N GLU A 70 -15.34 -14.82 -2.83
CA GLU A 70 -15.09 -13.81 -1.79
C GLU A 70 -13.73 -13.11 -2.00
N VAL A 71 -12.67 -13.88 -2.27
CA VAL A 71 -11.32 -13.35 -2.54
C VAL A 71 -11.30 -12.49 -3.81
N THR A 72 -11.92 -12.98 -4.88
CA THR A 72 -12.02 -12.25 -6.17
C THR A 72 -12.77 -10.93 -6.01
N ASN A 73 -13.89 -10.94 -5.27
CA ASN A 73 -14.67 -9.75 -5.00
C ASN A 73 -13.91 -8.76 -4.12
N ALA A 74 -13.21 -9.22 -3.08
CA ALA A 74 -12.39 -8.35 -2.24
C ALA A 74 -11.26 -7.69 -3.04
N ARG A 75 -10.59 -8.44 -3.92
CA ARG A 75 -9.59 -7.88 -4.84
C ARG A 75 -10.19 -6.86 -5.81
N SER A 76 -11.39 -7.12 -6.34
CA SER A 76 -12.08 -6.19 -7.22
C SER A 76 -12.37 -4.86 -6.52
N ARG A 77 -12.81 -4.89 -5.25
CA ARG A 77 -13.04 -3.68 -4.44
C ARG A 77 -11.77 -2.85 -4.27
N VAL A 78 -10.63 -3.50 -4.01
CA VAL A 78 -9.33 -2.81 -3.98
C VAL A 78 -9.01 -2.15 -5.32
N GLY A 79 -9.19 -2.86 -6.43
CA GLY A 79 -8.87 -2.36 -7.77
C GLY A 79 -9.78 -1.21 -8.27
N GLN A 80 -10.95 -1.01 -7.65
CA GLN A 80 -11.88 0.07 -7.99
C GLN A 80 -11.55 1.40 -7.31
N ILE A 81 -10.69 1.38 -6.28
CA ILE A 81 -10.38 2.58 -5.50
C ILE A 81 -9.24 3.34 -6.18
N ASN A 82 -9.53 4.57 -6.60
CA ASN A 82 -8.50 5.50 -7.02
C ASN A 82 -7.91 6.19 -5.79
N VAL A 83 -6.76 5.71 -5.33
CA VAL A 83 -6.13 6.18 -4.10
C VAL A 83 -5.45 7.52 -4.33
N ASN A 84 -5.82 8.52 -3.53
CA ASN A 84 -5.14 9.80 -3.45
C ASN A 84 -4.50 9.93 -2.06
N ALA A 85 -3.17 10.06 -2.01
CA ALA A 85 -2.42 10.18 -0.75
C ALA A 85 -2.68 11.50 -0.01
N ASP A 86 -3.21 12.51 -0.71
CA ASP A 86 -3.58 13.81 -0.13
C ASP A 86 -5.03 13.85 0.39
N ASP A 87 -5.80 12.77 0.20
CA ASP A 87 -7.19 12.66 0.63
C ASP A 87 -7.37 11.55 1.68
N GLU A 88 -7.63 11.97 2.91
CA GLU A 88 -7.87 11.07 4.05
C GLU A 88 -9.03 10.10 3.79
N ALA A 89 -10.10 10.55 3.13
CA ALA A 89 -11.26 9.70 2.86
C ALA A 89 -10.90 8.58 1.86
N SER A 90 -10.13 8.92 0.82
CA SER A 90 -9.59 7.97 -0.15
C SER A 90 -8.67 6.93 0.53
N LEU A 91 -7.76 7.37 1.40
CA LEU A 91 -6.88 6.48 2.15
C LEU A 91 -7.65 5.55 3.08
N LYS A 92 -8.67 6.06 3.78
CA LYS A 92 -9.51 5.27 4.68
C LYS A 92 -10.30 4.20 3.92
N GLN A 93 -10.88 4.56 2.77
CA GLN A 93 -11.58 3.61 1.90
C GLN A 93 -10.61 2.53 1.39
N PHE A 94 -9.42 2.92 0.97
CA PHE A 94 -8.38 2.00 0.53
C PHE A 94 -7.97 1.03 1.64
N GLN A 95 -7.67 1.54 2.84
CA GLN A 95 -7.32 0.72 4.00
C GLN A 95 -8.42 -0.28 4.36
N GLN A 96 -9.70 0.14 4.32
CA GLN A 96 -10.82 -0.76 4.58
C GLN A 96 -10.86 -1.89 3.55
N ALA A 97 -10.74 -1.59 2.26
CA ALA A 97 -10.72 -2.61 1.21
C ALA A 97 -9.52 -3.56 1.31
N GLN A 98 -8.34 -3.04 1.71
CA GLN A 98 -7.17 -3.88 1.99
C GLN A 98 -7.43 -4.83 3.16
N GLY A 99 -8.06 -4.36 4.23
CA GLY A 99 -8.44 -5.20 5.38
C GLY A 99 -9.40 -6.33 5.00
N GLU A 100 -10.38 -6.03 4.13
CA GLU A 100 -11.30 -7.05 3.60
C GLU A 100 -10.58 -8.08 2.72
N LEU A 101 -9.64 -7.65 1.87
CA LEU A 101 -8.82 -8.55 1.07
C LEU A 101 -7.94 -9.44 1.97
N GLY A 102 -7.30 -8.86 2.98
CA GLY A 102 -6.53 -9.62 3.97
C GLY A 102 -7.38 -10.68 4.67
N SER A 103 -8.57 -10.31 5.14
CA SER A 103 -9.51 -11.25 5.76
C SER A 103 -9.93 -12.39 4.83
N ALA A 104 -10.20 -12.09 3.55
CA ALA A 104 -10.54 -13.10 2.55
C ALA A 104 -9.37 -14.06 2.28
N LEU A 105 -8.15 -13.53 2.18
CA LEU A 105 -6.94 -14.33 2.02
C LEU A 105 -6.68 -15.22 3.24
N SER A 106 -6.90 -14.72 4.47
CA SER A 106 -6.80 -15.56 5.68
C SER A 106 -7.77 -16.74 5.65
N ARG A 107 -9.02 -16.53 5.19
CA ARG A 107 -9.99 -17.62 5.02
C ARG A 107 -9.54 -18.63 3.95
N LEU A 108 -8.99 -18.14 2.83
CA LEU A 108 -8.43 -19.00 1.80
C LEU A 108 -7.31 -19.90 2.35
N LEU A 109 -6.42 -19.36 3.19
CA LEU A 109 -5.35 -20.14 3.81
C LEU A 109 -5.88 -21.25 4.71
N VAL A 110 -6.90 -20.98 5.52
CA VAL A 110 -7.53 -22.03 6.34
C VAL A 110 -8.10 -23.14 5.48
N VAL A 111 -8.72 -22.80 4.34
CA VAL A 111 -9.23 -23.81 3.40
C VAL A 111 -8.10 -24.66 2.83
N THR A 112 -6.94 -24.06 2.51
CA THR A 112 -5.81 -24.80 1.94
C THR A 112 -5.25 -25.90 2.85
N GLU A 113 -5.47 -25.81 4.16
CA GLU A 113 -5.08 -26.86 5.11
C GLU A 113 -5.79 -28.20 4.85
N ASN A 114 -6.98 -28.17 4.25
CA ASN A 114 -7.71 -29.37 3.87
C ASN A 114 -7.22 -29.99 2.55
N TYR A 115 -6.28 -29.34 1.85
CA TYR A 115 -5.77 -29.75 0.54
C TYR A 115 -4.24 -29.94 0.58
N PRO A 116 -3.73 -31.08 1.08
CA PRO A 116 -2.29 -31.31 1.22
C PRO A 116 -1.48 -31.15 -0.07
N GLN A 117 -2.07 -31.55 -1.21
CA GLN A 117 -1.44 -31.43 -2.53
C GLN A 117 -1.22 -29.97 -2.92
N LEU A 118 -2.20 -29.10 -2.68
CA LEU A 118 -2.11 -27.65 -2.90
C LEU A 118 -1.06 -27.04 -1.96
N LYS A 119 -1.06 -27.45 -0.69
CA LYS A 119 -0.09 -26.97 0.30
C LYS A 119 1.37 -27.31 -0.09
N SER A 120 1.57 -28.45 -0.73
CA SER A 120 2.87 -28.86 -1.26
C SER A 120 3.19 -28.30 -2.65
N ASP A 121 2.23 -27.67 -3.33
CA ASP A 121 2.43 -27.14 -4.67
C ASP A 121 3.45 -25.99 -4.65
N GLN A 122 4.44 -26.08 -5.55
CA GLN A 122 5.53 -25.11 -5.58
C GLN A 122 5.03 -23.72 -5.99
N ASN A 123 4.14 -23.63 -6.99
CA ASN A 123 3.62 -22.34 -7.45
C ASN A 123 2.79 -21.66 -6.36
N PHE A 124 1.99 -22.42 -5.60
CA PHE A 124 1.25 -21.90 -4.46
C PHE A 124 2.18 -21.33 -3.39
N ARG A 125 3.23 -22.07 -3.01
CA ARG A 125 4.23 -21.61 -2.03
C ARG A 125 5.00 -20.37 -2.49
N ASP A 126 5.34 -20.29 -3.77
CA ASP A 126 6.02 -19.13 -4.35
C ASP A 126 5.12 -17.89 -4.35
N LEU A 127 3.82 -18.05 -4.64
CA LEU A 127 2.84 -16.97 -4.56
C LEU A 127 2.63 -16.51 -3.12
N GLN A 128 2.59 -17.43 -2.16
CA GLN A 128 2.53 -17.11 -0.74
C GLN A 128 3.73 -16.29 -0.29
N ALA A 129 4.95 -16.70 -0.66
CA ALA A 129 6.16 -15.96 -0.34
C ALA A 129 6.17 -14.54 -0.95
N GLN A 130 5.65 -14.39 -2.18
CA GLN A 130 5.52 -13.07 -2.81
C GLN A 130 4.49 -12.19 -2.09
N LEU A 131 3.36 -12.75 -1.66
CA LEU A 131 2.33 -12.03 -0.90
C LEU A 131 2.86 -11.60 0.47
N GLU A 132 3.54 -12.49 1.19
CA GLU A 132 4.23 -12.15 2.45
C GLU A 132 5.27 -11.05 2.24
N GLY A 133 6.01 -11.08 1.13
CA GLY A 133 6.96 -10.04 0.76
C GLY A 133 6.33 -8.66 0.47
N THR A 134 5.01 -8.60 0.21
CA THR A 134 4.27 -7.33 0.05
C THR A 134 3.65 -6.81 1.34
N GLU A 135 3.67 -7.60 2.42
CA GLU A 135 3.13 -7.22 3.73
C GLU A 135 4.20 -6.69 4.70
N ASN A 136 5.49 -6.88 4.39
CA ASN A 136 6.64 -6.44 5.19
C ASN A 136 7.28 -5.16 4.63
#